data_AF-R9MNT0-F1
#
_entry.id   AF-R9MNT0-F1
#
_cell.length_a   1.000
_cell.length_b   1.000
_cell.length_c   1.000
_cell.angle_alpha   90.00
_cell.angle_beta   90.00
_cell.angle_gamma   90.00
#
_symmetry.space_group_name_H-M   'P 1'
#
loop_
_entity.id
_entity.type
_entity.pdbx_description
1 polymer ?
#
loop_
_entity_poly.entity_id
_entity_poly.type
_entity_poly.pdbx_seq_one_letter_code
_entity_poly.pdbx_strand_id
1 'polypeptide(L)'
;MHTKVMEGIVGARTNMDMVDVPMRVYKEARRKGDTATMERAMGYVNEFENKAREYKAEADEGMKEEAEELKENEKLEREESIQKRREEREKFEEKIEENREADTLEVSEEGKVLLKSNTDSNCSDAPKSHSDSAQEPVIYTKTGEASRKEQMSSISVSV
;
A
#
# COMPACT_ATOMS: atom_id res chain seq x y z
N MET A 1 -17.13 -9.19 -6.02
CA MET A 1 -17.17 -10.32 -6.96
C MET A 1 -18.09 -9.97 -8.09
N HIS A 2 -17.53 -9.60 -9.22
CA HIS A 2 -18.28 -9.29 -10.43
C HIS A 2 -19.10 -10.52 -10.90
N THR A 3 -20.36 -10.30 -11.30
CA THR A 3 -21.26 -11.32 -11.87
C THR A 3 -20.62 -12.17 -12.99
N LYS A 4 -19.87 -11.54 -13.91
CA LYS A 4 -19.15 -12.23 -15.00
C LYS A 4 -18.14 -13.26 -14.47
N VAL A 5 -17.45 -12.94 -13.37
CA VAL A 5 -16.47 -13.84 -12.72
C VAL A 5 -17.17 -15.07 -12.18
N MET A 6 -18.32 -14.89 -11.51
CA MET A 6 -19.07 -16.01 -10.97
C MET A 6 -19.59 -16.93 -12.09
N GLU A 7 -20.22 -16.34 -13.11
CA GLU A 7 -20.77 -17.10 -14.24
C GLU A 7 -19.68 -17.83 -15.01
N GLY A 8 -18.57 -17.15 -15.34
CA GLY A 8 -17.48 -17.77 -16.07
C GLY A 8 -16.79 -18.90 -15.31
N ILE A 9 -16.62 -18.79 -13.98
CA ILE A 9 -16.06 -19.89 -13.17
C ILE A 9 -17.00 -21.10 -13.16
N VAL A 10 -18.29 -20.87 -12.95
CA VAL A 10 -19.29 -21.95 -12.90
C VAL A 10 -19.42 -22.61 -14.26
N GLY A 11 -19.56 -21.81 -15.33
CA GLY A 11 -19.68 -22.29 -16.71
C GLY A 11 -18.45 -23.06 -17.17
N ALA A 12 -17.24 -22.58 -16.84
CA ALA A 12 -16.01 -23.30 -17.15
C ALA A 12 -15.95 -24.66 -16.46
N ARG A 13 -16.28 -24.70 -15.16
CA ARG A 13 -16.27 -25.95 -14.39
C ARG A 13 -17.27 -26.96 -14.93
N THR A 14 -18.51 -26.55 -15.17
CA THR A 14 -19.54 -27.46 -15.67
C THR A 14 -19.17 -28.05 -17.03
N ASN A 15 -18.60 -27.25 -17.94
CA ASN A 15 -18.18 -27.76 -19.25
C ASN A 15 -16.99 -28.71 -19.12
N MET A 16 -16.05 -28.44 -18.21
CA MET A 16 -14.93 -29.35 -17.95
C MET A 16 -15.39 -30.69 -17.37
N ASP A 17 -16.36 -30.68 -16.46
CA ASP A 17 -16.97 -31.90 -15.91
C ASP A 17 -17.70 -32.71 -17.00
N MET A 18 -18.30 -32.02 -17.98
CA MET A 18 -18.99 -32.66 -19.10
C MET A 18 -18.06 -33.37 -20.10
N VAL A 19 -16.76 -33.06 -20.12
CA VAL A 19 -15.74 -33.76 -20.95
C VAL A 19 -15.60 -35.23 -20.55
N ASP A 20 -15.89 -35.59 -19.30
CA ASP A 20 -15.75 -36.97 -18.82
C ASP A 20 -16.68 -37.95 -19.54
N VAL A 21 -17.88 -37.50 -19.91
CA VAL A 21 -18.89 -38.34 -20.58
C VAL A 21 -18.41 -38.83 -21.95
N PRO A 22 -18.06 -37.95 -22.92
CA PRO A 22 -17.52 -38.38 -24.20
C PRO A 22 -16.19 -39.12 -24.05
N MET A 23 -15.36 -38.81 -23.05
CA MET A 23 -14.13 -39.57 -22.79
C MET A 23 -14.39 -41.02 -22.34
N ARG A 24 -15.49 -41.29 -21.63
CA ARG A 24 -15.92 -42.68 -21.33
C ARG A 24 -16.34 -43.40 -22.60
N VAL A 25 -17.16 -42.75 -23.44
CA VAL A 25 -17.60 -43.30 -24.73
C VAL A 25 -16.42 -43.60 -25.64
N TYR A 26 -15.44 -42.70 -25.72
CA TYR A 26 -14.20 -42.91 -26.47
C TYR A 26 -13.44 -44.15 -26.00
N LYS A 27 -13.31 -44.36 -24.69
CA LYS A 27 -12.64 -45.54 -24.13
C LYS A 27 -13.35 -46.84 -24.49
N GLU A 28 -14.69 -46.84 -24.50
CA GLU A 28 -15.49 -47.99 -24.93
C GLU A 28 -15.37 -48.26 -26.43
N ALA A 29 -15.46 -47.22 -27.25
CA ALA A 29 -15.30 -47.29 -28.69
C ALA A 29 -13.90 -47.83 -29.07
N ARG A 30 -12.86 -47.35 -28.39
CA ARG A 30 -11.48 -47.83 -28.55
C ARG A 30 -11.33 -49.33 -28.26
N ARG A 31 -12.05 -49.86 -27.27
CA ARG A 31 -12.03 -51.31 -26.98
C ARG A 31 -12.70 -52.14 -28.06
N LYS A 32 -13.70 -51.58 -28.74
CA LYS A 32 -14.44 -52.22 -29.85
C LYS A 32 -13.75 -52.01 -31.20
N GLY A 33 -12.77 -51.11 -31.29
CA GLY A 33 -12.13 -50.72 -32.55
C GLY A 33 -13.01 -49.84 -33.44
N ASP A 34 -14.06 -49.22 -32.90
CA ASP A 34 -14.96 -48.34 -33.66
C ASP A 34 -14.38 -46.92 -33.71
N THR A 35 -13.69 -46.62 -34.81
CA THR A 35 -13.04 -45.32 -35.03
C THR A 35 -14.04 -44.19 -35.26
N ALA A 36 -15.21 -44.47 -35.81
CA ALA A 36 -16.22 -43.45 -36.10
C ALA A 36 -16.83 -42.87 -34.81
N THR A 37 -17.13 -43.72 -33.82
CA THR A 37 -17.59 -43.25 -32.51
C THR A 37 -16.47 -42.59 -31.70
N MET A 38 -15.21 -43.03 -31.87
CA MET A 38 -14.06 -42.35 -31.27
C MET A 38 -13.92 -40.90 -31.75
N GLU A 39 -13.95 -40.66 -33.06
CA GLU A 39 -13.86 -39.31 -33.63
C GLU A 39 -15.01 -38.42 -33.18
N ARG A 40 -16.24 -38.96 -33.19
CA ARG A 40 -17.42 -38.21 -32.73
C ARG A 40 -17.31 -37.83 -31.25
N ALA A 41 -16.86 -38.75 -30.40
CA ALA A 41 -16.65 -38.48 -28.98
C ALA A 41 -15.60 -37.38 -28.77
N MET A 42 -14.48 -37.43 -29.49
CA MET A 42 -13.47 -36.37 -29.46
C MET A 42 -13.99 -35.01 -29.96
N GLY A 43 -14.91 -35.02 -30.93
CA GLY A 43 -15.63 -33.81 -31.36
C GLY A 43 -16.35 -33.12 -30.20
N TYR A 44 -17.14 -33.89 -29.43
CA TYR A 44 -17.82 -33.35 -28.25
C TYR A 44 -16.86 -32.87 -27.16
N VAL A 45 -15.74 -33.55 -26.95
CA VAL A 45 -14.69 -33.09 -26.03
C VAL A 45 -14.19 -31.71 -26.42
N ASN A 46 -13.87 -31.52 -27.70
CA ASN A 46 -13.39 -30.23 -28.20
C ASN A 46 -14.45 -29.13 -28.03
N GLU A 47 -15.73 -29.44 -28.26
CA GLU A 47 -16.83 -28.48 -28.04
C GLU A 47 -16.93 -28.04 -26.59
N PHE A 48 -16.90 -28.97 -25.64
CA PHE A 48 -16.94 -28.65 -24.21
C PHE A 48 -15.69 -27.91 -23.76
N GLU A 49 -14.51 -28.32 -24.24
CA GLU A 49 -13.26 -27.65 -23.89
C GLU A 49 -13.23 -26.21 -24.43
N ASN A 50 -13.69 -25.98 -25.66
CA ASN A 50 -13.78 -24.64 -26.23
C ASN A 50 -14.71 -23.74 -25.42
N LYS A 51 -15.92 -24.23 -25.07
CA LYS A 51 -16.85 -23.50 -24.20
C LYS A 51 -16.25 -23.22 -22.82
N ALA A 52 -15.55 -24.18 -22.24
CA ALA A 52 -14.88 -23.99 -20.95
C ALA A 52 -13.83 -22.88 -21.01
N ARG A 53 -13.07 -22.80 -22.12
CA ARG A 53 -12.10 -21.71 -22.35
C ARG A 53 -12.78 -20.36 -22.56
N GLU A 54 -13.90 -20.31 -23.26
CA GLU A 54 -14.69 -19.08 -23.45
C GLU A 54 -15.18 -18.53 -22.10
N TYR A 55 -15.80 -19.36 -21.27
CA TYR A 55 -16.23 -18.96 -19.92
C TYR A 55 -15.07 -18.55 -19.02
N LYS A 56 -13.92 -19.22 -19.15
CA LYS A 56 -12.71 -18.79 -18.43
C LYS A 56 -12.26 -17.40 -18.87
N ALA A 57 -12.27 -17.11 -20.17
CA ALA A 57 -11.90 -15.81 -20.69
C ALA A 57 -12.84 -14.70 -20.18
N GLU A 58 -14.15 -14.97 -20.13
CA GLU A 58 -15.14 -14.04 -19.58
C GLU A 58 -14.93 -13.80 -18.07
N ALA A 59 -14.59 -14.84 -17.31
CA ALA A 59 -14.21 -14.68 -15.90
C ALA A 59 -12.93 -13.85 -15.74
N ASP A 60 -11.92 -14.10 -16.58
CA ASP A 60 -10.65 -13.35 -16.55
C ASP A 60 -10.87 -11.87 -16.91
N GLU A 61 -11.79 -11.56 -17.82
CA GLU A 61 -12.20 -10.19 -18.14
C GLU A 61 -12.92 -9.52 -16.96
N GLY A 62 -13.91 -10.18 -16.36
CA GLY A 62 -14.61 -9.66 -15.18
C GLY A 62 -13.68 -9.41 -13.98
N MET A 63 -12.63 -10.22 -13.81
CA MET A 63 -11.64 -10.01 -12.75
C MET A 63 -10.74 -8.80 -13.02
N LYS A 64 -10.41 -8.51 -14.28
CA LYS A 64 -9.63 -7.31 -14.64
C LYS A 64 -10.44 -6.06 -14.35
N GLU A 65 -11.71 -6.04 -14.75
CA GLU A 65 -12.64 -4.93 -14.47
C GLU A 65 -12.76 -4.70 -12.95
N GLU A 66 -13.00 -5.76 -12.16
CA GLU A 66 -13.07 -5.66 -10.69
C GLU A 66 -11.75 -5.14 -10.09
N ALA A 67 -10.60 -5.55 -10.63
CA ALA A 67 -9.30 -5.07 -10.17
C ALA A 67 -9.03 -3.60 -10.52
N GLU A 68 -9.56 -3.11 -11.64
CA GLU A 68 -9.48 -1.69 -12.02
C GLU A 68 -10.39 -0.83 -11.15
N GLU A 69 -11.63 -1.25 -10.93
CA GLU A 69 -12.58 -0.57 -10.05
C GLU A 69 -12.04 -0.47 -8.61
N LEU A 70 -11.45 -1.55 -8.09
CA LEU A 70 -10.83 -1.54 -6.75
C LEU A 70 -9.69 -0.54 -6.66
N LYS A 71 -8.84 -0.43 -7.70
CA LYS A 71 -7.75 0.54 -7.74
C LYS A 71 -8.26 1.98 -7.81
N GLU A 72 -9.34 2.22 -8.53
CA GLU A 72 -9.96 3.54 -8.62
C GLU A 72 -10.55 3.95 -7.27
N ASN A 73 -11.31 3.06 -6.65
CA ASN A 73 -11.88 3.29 -5.32
C ASN A 73 -10.79 3.54 -4.27
N GLU A 74 -9.70 2.77 -4.28
CA GLU A 74 -8.56 2.98 -3.37
C GLU A 74 -7.89 4.36 -3.58
N LYS A 75 -7.76 4.80 -4.84
CA LYS A 75 -7.24 6.15 -5.14
C LYS A 75 -8.18 7.23 -4.62
N LEU A 76 -9.49 7.09 -4.83
CA LEU A 76 -10.48 8.04 -4.33
C LEU A 76 -10.45 8.12 -2.81
N GLU A 77 -10.45 6.99 -2.10
CA GLU A 77 -10.33 6.96 -0.65
C GLU A 77 -9.04 7.63 -0.15
N ARG A 78 -7.93 7.40 -0.87
CA ARG A 78 -6.65 8.05 -0.57
C ARG A 78 -6.73 9.56 -0.79
N GLU A 79 -7.32 10.02 -1.88
CA GLU A 79 -7.50 11.44 -2.17
C GLU A 79 -8.41 12.11 -1.14
N GLU A 80 -9.53 11.49 -0.77
CA GLU A 80 -10.42 11.96 0.29
C GLU A 80 -9.69 12.09 1.64
N SER A 81 -8.83 11.11 1.98
CA SER A 81 -8.04 11.17 3.22
C SER A 81 -7.04 12.34 3.22
N ILE A 82 -6.49 12.67 2.04
CA ILE A 82 -5.58 13.80 1.87
C ILE A 82 -6.36 15.11 1.94
N GLN A 83 -7.52 15.19 1.29
CA GLN A 83 -8.39 16.37 1.35
C GLN A 83 -8.85 16.66 2.78
N LYS A 84 -9.36 15.66 3.51
CA LYS A 84 -9.72 15.80 4.93
C LYS A 84 -8.56 16.32 5.76
N ARG A 85 -7.35 15.81 5.56
CA ARG A 85 -6.14 16.31 6.25
C ARG A 85 -5.79 17.75 5.86
N ARG A 86 -6.00 18.16 4.61
CA ARG A 86 -5.77 19.55 4.16
C ARG A 86 -6.78 20.49 4.79
N GLU A 87 -8.07 20.14 4.78
CA GLU A 87 -9.13 20.93 5.42
C GLU A 87 -8.91 21.07 6.93
N GLU A 88 -8.48 20.00 7.61
CA GLU A 88 -8.12 20.07 9.03
C GLU A 88 -6.97 21.04 9.28
N ARG A 89 -5.94 21.04 8.42
CA ARG A 89 -4.82 21.98 8.51
C ARG A 89 -5.26 23.42 8.28
N GLU A 90 -6.08 23.66 7.26
CA GLU A 90 -6.62 24.98 6.93
C GLU A 90 -7.45 25.54 8.09
N LYS A 91 -8.35 24.74 8.67
CA LYS A 91 -9.11 25.14 9.87
C LYS A 91 -8.22 25.43 11.07
N PHE A 92 -7.13 24.68 11.23
CA PHE A 92 -6.17 24.93 12.31
C PHE A 92 -5.37 26.21 12.08
N GLU A 93 -5.01 26.49 10.84
CA GLU A 93 -4.29 27.70 10.43
C GLU A 93 -5.18 28.93 10.56
N GLU A 94 -6.43 28.87 10.14
CA GLU A 94 -7.44 29.93 10.36
C GLU A 94 -7.61 30.22 11.85
N LYS A 95 -7.72 29.18 12.70
CA LYS A 95 -7.79 29.35 14.16
C LYS A 95 -6.52 29.94 14.77
N ILE A 96 -5.35 29.66 14.20
CA ILE A 96 -4.08 30.26 14.64
C ILE A 96 -3.99 31.71 14.16
N GLU A 97 -4.43 32.04 12.95
CA GLU A 97 -4.48 33.41 12.43
C GLU A 97 -5.50 34.27 13.17
N GLU A 98 -6.68 33.74 13.50
CA GLU A 98 -7.66 34.38 14.38
C GLU A 98 -7.07 34.63 15.78
N ASN A 99 -6.27 33.70 16.31
CA ASN A 99 -5.58 33.87 17.59
C ASN A 99 -4.29 34.72 17.51
N ARG A 100 -3.79 35.03 16.31
CA ARG A 100 -2.65 35.97 16.14
C ARG A 100 -3.06 37.42 16.38
N GLU A 101 -4.36 37.70 16.49
CA GLU A 101 -4.88 39.03 16.86
C GLU A 101 -4.79 39.31 18.37
N ALA A 102 -4.28 38.38 19.19
CA ALA A 102 -4.10 38.59 20.63
C ALA A 102 -2.84 37.91 21.20
N ASP A 103 -1.67 38.52 20.98
CA ASP A 103 -0.63 38.56 22.02
C ASP A 103 0.34 39.73 21.77
N THR A 104 -0.10 40.96 22.06
CA THR A 104 0.82 42.10 22.19
C THR A 104 1.63 41.94 23.47
N LEU A 105 2.83 41.36 23.34
CA LEU A 105 3.82 41.37 24.41
C LEU A 105 4.32 42.81 24.62
N GLU A 106 3.83 43.47 25.66
CA GLU A 106 4.38 44.74 26.12
C GLU A 106 5.72 44.52 26.81
N VAL A 107 6.81 44.87 26.13
CA VAL A 107 8.15 44.88 26.72
C VAL A 107 8.25 46.07 27.67
N SER A 108 8.47 45.79 28.97
CA SER A 108 8.76 46.79 30.00
C SER A 108 9.90 47.72 29.57
N GLU A 109 9.84 49.01 29.96
CA GLU A 109 10.82 50.02 29.55
C GLU A 109 12.27 49.61 29.85
N GLU A 110 12.51 48.93 30.97
CA GLU A 110 13.84 48.41 31.35
C GLU A 110 14.37 47.35 30.37
N GLY A 111 13.50 46.51 29.83
CA GLY A 111 13.85 45.50 28.82
C GLY A 111 14.22 46.11 27.46
N LYS A 112 13.63 47.27 27.10
CA LYS A 112 13.99 48.01 25.87
C LYS A 112 15.36 48.66 25.95
N VAL A 113 15.83 49.03 27.15
CA VAL A 113 17.16 49.61 27.36
C VAL A 113 18.24 48.53 27.25
N LEU A 114 18.03 47.35 27.86
CA LEU A 114 18.95 46.21 27.76
C LEU A 114 19.14 45.69 26.32
N LEU A 115 18.11 45.78 25.48
CA LEU A 115 18.18 45.36 24.08
C LEU A 115 19.08 46.30 23.25
N LYS A 116 19.03 47.61 23.52
CA LYS A 116 19.85 48.62 22.84
C LYS A 116 21.34 48.51 23.19
N SER A 117 21.66 48.12 24.43
CA SER A 117 23.05 47.92 24.87
C SER A 117 23.74 46.70 24.23
N ASN A 118 23.00 45.76 23.65
CA ASN A 118 23.57 44.58 23.00
C ASN A 118 23.72 44.73 21.47
N THR A 119 23.04 45.67 20.82
CA THR A 119 23.14 45.90 19.37
C THR A 119 24.44 46.57 18.92
N ASP A 120 25.14 47.27 19.82
CA ASP A 120 26.41 47.93 19.51
C ASP A 120 27.64 47.03 19.78
N SER A 121 27.41 45.80 20.23
CA SER A 121 28.45 44.76 20.32
C SER A 121 28.43 43.89 19.07
N ASN A 122 28.85 44.46 17.94
CA ASN A 122 29.49 43.67 16.89
C ASN A 122 30.86 43.21 17.43
N CYS A 123 30.85 42.24 18.34
CA CYS A 123 32.02 41.45 18.64
C CYS A 123 32.14 40.41 17.52
N SER A 124 32.88 40.79 16.47
CA SER A 124 33.60 39.86 15.63
C SER A 124 34.54 39.06 16.51
N ASP A 125 34.03 37.98 17.11
CA ASP A 125 34.80 36.83 17.51
C ASP A 125 33.84 35.65 17.50
N ALA A 126 33.90 34.88 16.42
CA ALA A 126 33.39 33.52 16.44
C ALA A 126 34.22 32.72 17.45
N PRO A 127 33.66 32.24 18.57
CA PRO A 127 34.21 31.02 19.13
C PRO A 127 33.88 29.94 18.10
N LYS A 128 34.91 29.38 17.47
CA LYS A 128 34.81 28.01 16.95
C LYS A 128 34.36 27.15 18.13
N SER A 129 33.06 26.89 18.22
CA SER A 129 32.58 25.78 19.01
C SER A 129 33.11 24.55 18.29
N HIS A 130 34.16 23.96 18.86
CA HIS A 130 34.47 22.57 18.63
C HIS A 130 33.25 21.77 19.10
N SER A 131 32.21 21.62 18.28
CA SER A 131 31.21 20.57 18.48
C SER A 131 31.73 19.29 17.83
N ASP A 132 32.89 18.84 18.30
CA ASP A 132 33.30 17.45 18.14
C ASP A 132 33.08 16.75 19.48
N SER A 133 31.80 16.61 19.83
CA SER A 133 31.36 15.60 20.77
C SER A 133 30.05 15.06 20.25
N ALA A 134 30.14 14.00 19.46
CA ALA A 134 29.04 13.12 19.12
C ALA A 134 28.46 12.56 20.44
N GLN A 135 27.51 13.28 21.04
CA GLN A 135 26.86 12.83 22.27
C GLN A 135 25.66 11.98 21.85
N GLU A 136 25.81 10.66 21.98
CA GLU A 136 24.78 9.69 21.64
C GLU A 136 23.51 9.93 22.48
N PRO A 137 22.31 9.74 21.88
CA PRO A 137 21.05 9.92 22.60
C PRO A 137 20.92 8.91 23.74
N VAL A 138 20.80 9.42 24.97
CA VAL A 138 20.58 8.62 26.19
C VAL A 138 19.12 8.20 26.27
N ILE A 139 18.86 6.90 26.42
CA ILE A 139 17.51 6.34 26.54
C ILE A 139 17.23 6.05 28.01
N TYR A 140 16.08 6.51 28.52
CA TYR A 140 15.65 6.30 29.91
C TYR A 140 14.68 5.13 30.02
N THR A 141 14.83 4.34 31.08
CA THR A 141 13.88 3.26 31.43
C THR A 141 12.65 3.84 32.14
N LYS A 142 11.56 3.06 32.25
CA LYS A 142 10.31 3.51 32.91
C LYS A 142 10.48 3.91 34.38
N THR A 143 11.60 3.55 35.02
CA THR A 143 11.97 3.93 36.39
C THR A 143 12.88 5.16 36.46
N GLY A 144 13.24 5.76 35.31
CA GLY A 144 14.03 7.00 35.25
C GLY A 144 15.56 6.79 35.24
N GLU A 145 16.03 5.55 35.08
CA GLU A 145 17.46 5.26 35.01
C GLU A 145 17.98 5.39 33.57
N ALA A 146 19.15 6.02 33.40
CA ALA A 146 19.80 6.21 32.12
C ALA A 146 20.46 4.90 31.65
N SER A 147 19.94 4.31 30.57
CA SER A 147 20.48 3.08 29.98
C SER A 147 21.50 3.43 28.90
N ARG A 148 22.80 3.30 29.20
CA ARG A 148 23.87 3.36 28.20
C ARG A 148 23.94 2.00 27.48
N LYS A 149 23.78 1.96 26.16
CA LYS A 149 23.96 0.70 25.41
C LYS A 149 25.43 0.30 25.50
N GLU A 150 25.72 -0.83 26.11
CA GLU A 150 27.03 -1.47 26.02
C GLU A 150 27.28 -1.88 24.57
N GLN A 151 28.43 -1.46 24.05
CA GLN A 151 28.89 -1.72 22.70
C GLN A 151 29.17 -3.22 22.54
N MET A 152 28.24 -3.96 21.91
CA MET A 152 28.49 -5.36 21.54
C MET A 152 29.30 -5.41 20.23
N SER A 153 30.29 -6.31 20.24
CA SER A 153 31.43 -6.39 19.34
C SER A 153 31.10 -6.57 17.85
N SER A 154 32.02 -6.08 17.02
CA SER A 154 32.12 -6.22 15.56
C SER A 154 31.71 -7.59 15.00
N ILE A 155 30.79 -7.57 14.02
CA ILE A 155 30.56 -8.71 13.11
C ILE A 155 31.40 -8.45 11.85
N SER A 156 32.46 -9.23 11.66
CA SER A 156 33.26 -9.25 10.44
C SER A 156 32.53 -10.06 9.36
N VAL A 157 32.29 -9.46 8.19
CA VAL A 157 31.81 -10.17 6.99
C VAL A 157 32.97 -10.28 6.02
N SER A 158 33.42 -11.51 5.75
CA SER A 158 34.42 -11.81 4.71
C SER A 158 33.73 -11.87 3.34
N VAL A 159 34.39 -11.31 2.32
CA VAL A 159 34.02 -11.38 0.89
C VAL A 159 34.32 -12.76 0.33
#